data_AF-A0A6N6T7L7-F1
#
_entry.id   AF-A0A6N6T7L7-F1
#
_cell.length_a   1.000
_cell.length_b   1.000
_cell.length_c   1.000
_cell.angle_alpha   90.00
_cell.angle_beta   90.00
_cell.angle_gamma   90.00
#
_symmetry.space_group_name_H-M   'P 1'
#
loop_
_entity.id
_entity.type
_entity.pdbx_description
1 polymer ?
#
loop_
_entity_poly.entity_id
_entity_poly.type
_entity_poly.pdbx_seq_one_letter_code
_entity_poly.pdbx_strand_id
1 'polypeptide(L)'
;MFARLLAGVEGEREAPEPDRGTVALTHALLFSVFVIASCGLAYELVAGALASYLLGDSVTQFSTIIGTYLFAMGIGSWLSRYVVRGLIARFIQIELAVGILGGFSAPALFLIFAWAGAFRLALYALVLLVGILVGLEIP
;
A
#
# COMPACT_ATOMS: atom_id res chain seq x y z
N MET A 1 10.61 0.90 5.63
CA MET A 1 10.88 2.35 5.47
C MET A 1 10.38 3.22 6.63
N PHE A 2 9.15 3.03 7.11
CA PHE A 2 8.54 3.86 8.15
C PHE A 2 9.32 3.91 9.48
N ALA A 3 9.81 2.76 9.98
CA ALA A 3 10.64 2.74 11.19
C ALA A 3 11.96 3.53 11.03
N ARG A 4 12.54 3.54 9.82
CA ARG A 4 13.75 4.32 9.50
C ARG A 4 13.43 5.82 9.38
N LEU A 5 12.20 6.18 9.02
CA LEU A 5 11.72 7.56 9.02
C LEU A 5 11.56 8.07 10.45
N LEU A 6 11.01 7.26 11.37
CA LEU A 6 10.94 7.61 12.79
C LEU A 6 12.36 7.77 13.40
N ALA A 7 13.25 6.81 13.18
CA ALA A 7 14.63 6.89 13.66
C ALA A 7 15.43 8.05 13.05
N GLY A 8 15.16 8.39 11.77
CA GLY A 8 15.77 9.54 11.11
C GLY A 8 15.27 10.90 11.63
N VAL A 9 14.02 10.97 12.09
CA VAL A 9 13.47 12.16 12.78
C VAL A 9 14.09 12.32 14.18
N GLU A 10 14.48 11.22 14.82
CA GLU A 10 15.11 11.25 16.15
C GLU A 10 16.61 11.63 16.10
N GLY A 11 17.33 11.28 15.03
CA GLY A 11 18.78 11.50 14.89
C GLY A 11 19.24 12.93 14.60
N GLU A 12 18.34 13.84 14.23
CA GLU A 12 18.62 15.27 13.94
C GLU A 12 18.33 16.19 15.16
N ARG A 13 18.15 15.63 16.36
CA ARG A 13 17.90 16.42 17.58
C ARG A 13 19.18 16.78 18.34
N GLU A 14 19.85 17.83 17.90
CA GLU A 14 20.61 18.70 18.82
C GLU A 14 19.60 19.68 19.44
N ALA A 15 19.12 19.39 20.64
CA ALA A 15 17.81 19.86 21.14
C ALA A 15 17.60 21.40 21.13
N PRO A 16 16.65 21.91 20.32
CA PRO A 16 15.93 23.15 20.59
C PRO A 16 14.52 22.81 21.11
N GLU A 17 13.82 23.77 21.72
CA GLU A 17 12.44 23.59 22.19
C GLU A 17 11.52 23.01 21.09
N PRO A 18 10.63 22.06 21.42
CA PRO A 18 9.72 21.47 20.43
C PRO A 18 8.75 22.54 19.93
N ASP A 19 8.99 23.06 18.72
CA ASP A 19 8.01 23.87 18.01
C ASP A 19 6.70 23.07 17.85
N ARG A 20 5.57 23.70 18.18
CA ARG A 20 4.25 23.05 18.10
C ARG A 20 3.93 22.57 16.69
N GLY A 21 4.54 23.18 15.66
CA GLY A 21 4.37 22.80 14.25
C GLY A 21 4.89 21.39 13.92
N THR A 22 6.06 21.00 14.44
CA THR A 22 6.66 19.68 14.15
C THR A 22 5.88 18.55 14.78
N VAL A 23 5.38 18.74 16.00
CA VAL A 23 4.57 17.72 16.69
C VAL A 23 3.24 17.53 15.98
N ALA A 24 2.59 18.61 15.54
CA ALA A 24 1.34 18.54 14.79
C ALA A 24 1.50 17.81 13.43
N LEU A 25 2.61 18.06 12.72
CA LEU A 25 2.89 17.41 11.44
C LEU A 25 3.10 15.89 11.58
N THR A 26 3.84 15.45 12.59
CA THR A 26 4.04 14.02 12.86
C THR A 26 2.72 13.31 13.16
N HIS A 27 1.83 13.93 13.94
CA HIS A 27 0.50 13.36 14.21
C HIS A 27 -0.37 13.30 12.95
N ALA A 28 -0.34 14.33 12.11
CA ALA A 28 -1.07 14.35 10.85
C ALA A 28 -0.58 13.25 9.89
N LEU A 29 0.74 13.03 9.82
CA LEU A 29 1.33 11.95 9.04
C LEU A 29 0.86 10.59 9.56
N LEU A 30 1.02 10.31 10.86
CA LEU A 30 0.58 9.05 11.48
C LEU A 30 -0.90 8.75 11.23
N PHE A 31 -1.75 9.76 11.34
CA PHE A 31 -3.17 9.63 11.05
C PHE A 31 -3.42 9.30 9.58
N SER A 32 -2.72 9.98 8.66
CA SER A 32 -2.78 9.68 7.23
C SER A 32 -2.36 8.24 6.93
N VAL A 33 -1.27 7.76 7.54
CA VAL A 33 -0.80 6.37 7.39
C VAL A 33 -1.87 5.39 7.84
N PHE A 34 -2.46 5.63 9.01
CA PHE A 34 -3.50 4.75 9.54
C PHE A 34 -4.69 4.65 8.58
N VAL A 35 -5.15 5.80 8.06
CA VAL A 35 -6.28 5.84 7.12
C VAL A 35 -5.94 5.12 5.82
N ILE A 36 -4.80 5.42 5.22
CA ILE A 36 -4.43 4.84 3.92
C ILE A 36 -4.10 3.35 4.05
N ALA A 37 -3.42 2.91 5.12
CA ALA A 37 -3.19 1.50 5.39
C ALA A 37 -4.51 0.72 5.54
N SER A 38 -5.50 1.28 6.24
CA SER A 38 -6.83 0.67 6.35
C SER A 38 -7.55 0.59 5.00
N CYS A 39 -7.40 1.61 4.16
CA CYS A 39 -7.88 1.59 2.78
C CYS A 39 -7.16 0.55 1.93
N GLY A 40 -5.84 0.42 2.03
CA GLY A 40 -5.03 -0.57 1.31
C GLY A 40 -5.53 -1.99 1.56
N LEU A 41 -5.79 -2.33 2.84
CA LEU A 41 -6.43 -3.60 3.20
C LEU A 41 -7.85 -3.72 2.65
N ALA A 42 -8.65 -2.65 2.71
CA ALA A 42 -10.00 -2.69 2.13
C ALA A 42 -9.97 -2.95 0.61
N TYR A 43 -9.03 -2.35 -0.13
CA TYR A 43 -8.89 -2.55 -1.58
C TYR A 43 -8.53 -3.99 -1.92
N GLU A 44 -7.68 -4.63 -1.12
CA GLU A 44 -7.35 -6.05 -1.26
C GLU A 44 -8.57 -6.94 -1.01
N LEU A 45 -9.35 -6.65 0.04
CA LEU A 45 -10.57 -7.39 0.34
C LEU A 45 -11.63 -7.21 -0.76
N VAL A 46 -11.72 -6.02 -1.35
CA VAL A 46 -12.59 -5.75 -2.51
C VAL A 46 -12.12 -6.54 -3.72
N ALA A 47 -10.81 -6.61 -4.00
CA ALA A 47 -10.26 -7.45 -5.06
C ALA A 47 -10.59 -8.94 -4.84
N GLY A 48 -10.48 -9.41 -3.59
CA GLY A 48 -10.91 -10.73 -3.12
C GLY A 48 -12.38 -11.03 -3.40
N ALA A 49 -13.25 -10.09 -3.04
CA ALA A 49 -14.67 -10.18 -3.27
C ALA A 49 -15.01 -10.19 -4.76
N LEU A 50 -14.43 -9.29 -5.55
CA LEU A 50 -14.63 -9.23 -7.00
C LEU A 50 -14.18 -10.52 -7.69
N ALA A 51 -13.02 -11.07 -7.31
CA ALA A 51 -12.58 -12.35 -7.84
C ALA A 51 -13.54 -13.49 -7.51
N SER A 52 -14.00 -13.55 -6.25
CA SER A 52 -14.97 -14.55 -5.80
C SER A 52 -16.30 -14.44 -6.54
N TYR A 53 -16.77 -13.22 -6.79
CA TYR A 53 -18.03 -12.97 -7.50
C TYR A 53 -17.94 -13.25 -9.00
N LEU A 54 -16.79 -13.00 -9.63
CA LEU A 54 -16.65 -13.08 -11.09
C LEU A 54 -16.04 -14.41 -11.57
N LEU A 55 -15.20 -15.07 -10.77
CA LEU A 55 -14.54 -16.34 -11.13
C LEU A 55 -15.17 -17.55 -10.44
N GLY A 56 -15.94 -17.31 -9.37
CA GLY A 56 -16.44 -18.35 -8.48
C GLY A 56 -15.37 -18.88 -7.53
N ASP A 57 -15.80 -19.74 -6.60
CA ASP A 57 -14.97 -20.38 -5.57
C ASP A 57 -14.21 -19.39 -4.67
N SER A 58 -14.95 -18.81 -3.73
CA SER A 58 -14.46 -17.74 -2.86
C SER A 58 -13.24 -18.13 -2.03
N VAL A 59 -13.12 -19.39 -1.60
CA VAL A 59 -12.01 -19.81 -0.73
C VAL A 59 -10.69 -19.78 -1.49
N THR A 60 -10.66 -20.31 -2.71
CA THR A 60 -9.43 -20.28 -3.52
C THR A 60 -9.09 -18.87 -3.97
N GLN A 61 -10.08 -18.06 -4.36
CA GLN A 61 -9.82 -16.68 -4.81
C GLN A 61 -9.31 -15.79 -3.67
N PHE A 62 -9.96 -15.78 -2.51
CA PHE A 62 -9.45 -15.03 -1.37
C PHE A 62 -8.06 -15.53 -0.95
N SER A 63 -7.85 -16.85 -0.84
CA SER A 63 -6.56 -17.39 -0.39
C SER A 63 -5.41 -17.04 -1.35
N THR A 64 -5.66 -17.10 -2.66
CA THR A 64 -4.65 -16.78 -3.68
C THR A 64 -4.36 -15.28 -3.75
N ILE A 65 -5.36 -14.43 -3.55
CA ILE A 65 -5.18 -12.97 -3.50
C ILE A 65 -4.37 -12.57 -2.28
N ILE A 66 -4.78 -12.99 -1.07
CA ILE A 66 -4.03 -12.72 0.14
C ILE A 66 -2.61 -13.30 0.03
N GLY A 67 -2.46 -14.55 -0.45
CA GLY A 67 -1.15 -15.16 -0.64
C GLY A 67 -0.24 -14.38 -1.60
N THR A 68 -0.80 -13.91 -2.73
CA THR A 68 -0.08 -13.09 -3.71
C THR A 68 0.29 -11.73 -3.13
N TYR A 69 -0.62 -11.11 -2.38
CA TYR A 69 -0.40 -9.82 -1.74
C TYR A 69 0.71 -9.89 -0.69
N LEU A 70 0.67 -10.90 0.20
CA LEU A 70 1.73 -11.13 1.18
C LEU A 70 3.08 -11.40 0.52
N PHE A 71 3.09 -12.18 -0.57
CA PHE A 71 4.31 -12.43 -1.35
C PHE A 71 4.86 -11.14 -1.97
N ALA A 72 3.98 -10.33 -2.57
CA ALA A 72 4.31 -9.03 -3.14
C ALA A 72 4.84 -8.05 -2.08
N MET A 73 4.24 -8.04 -0.88
CA MET A 73 4.74 -7.28 0.25
C MET A 73 6.15 -7.72 0.66
N GLY A 74 6.45 -9.02 0.63
CA GLY A 74 7.81 -9.53 0.86
C GLY A 74 8.82 -8.97 -0.15
N ILE A 75 8.44 -8.88 -1.43
CA ILE A 75 9.26 -8.25 -2.49
C ILE A 75 9.42 -6.75 -2.22
N GLY A 76 8.35 -6.05 -1.84
CA GLY A 76 8.39 -4.63 -1.50
C GLY A 76 9.31 -4.34 -0.33
N SER A 77 9.23 -5.13 0.75
CA SER A 77 10.11 -5.00 1.91
C SER A 77 11.57 -5.27 1.53
N TRP A 78 11.81 -6.29 0.68
CA TRP A 78 13.12 -6.58 0.10
C TRP A 78 13.67 -5.39 -0.70
N LEU A 79 12.82 -4.64 -1.40
CA LEU A 79 13.22 -3.48 -2.20
C LEU A 79 13.39 -2.21 -1.33
N SER A 80 12.72 -2.15 -0.18
CA SER A 80 12.72 -1.00 0.72
C SER A 80 14.12 -0.67 1.25
N ARG A 81 15.01 -1.67 1.39
CA ARG A 81 16.40 -1.45 1.85
C ARG A 81 17.22 -0.57 0.91
N TYR A 82 16.90 -0.56 -0.39
CA TYR A 82 17.60 0.23 -1.40
C TYR A 82 17.12 1.69 -1.45
N VAL A 83 16.04 2.00 -0.72
CA VAL A 83 15.50 3.35 -0.56
C VAL A 83 16.18 4.02 0.63
N VAL A 84 17.20 4.84 0.36
CA VAL A 84 18.03 5.47 1.42
C VAL A 84 17.87 6.99 1.50
N ARG A 85 17.39 7.65 0.43
CA ARG A 85 17.29 9.13 0.36
C ARG A 85 15.84 9.59 0.29
N GLY A 86 15.53 10.67 1.01
CA GLY A 86 14.22 11.34 0.96
C GLY A 86 13.07 10.45 1.46
N LEU A 87 13.25 9.79 2.63
CA LEU A 87 12.28 8.84 3.16
C LEU A 87 10.86 9.44 3.28
N ILE A 88 10.75 10.68 3.74
CA ILE A 88 9.46 11.37 3.92
C ILE A 88 8.76 11.58 2.57
N ALA A 89 9.46 12.11 1.57
CA ALA A 89 8.88 12.36 0.26
C ALA A 89 8.45 11.06 -0.43
N ARG A 90 9.27 10.00 -0.35
CA ARG A 90 8.94 8.69 -0.94
C ARG A 90 7.78 8.03 -0.22
N PHE A 91 7.71 8.19 1.10
CA PHE A 91 6.60 7.70 1.89
C PHE A 91 5.28 8.32 1.43
N ILE A 92 5.22 9.65 1.37
CA ILE A 92 4.03 10.36 0.88
C ILE A 92 3.67 9.98 -0.56
N GLN A 93 4.67 9.77 -1.43
CA GLN A 93 4.44 9.32 -2.81
C GLN A 93 3.82 7.92 -2.88
N ILE A 94 4.29 6.99 -2.05
CA ILE A 94 3.75 5.62 -1.99
C ILE A 94 2.30 5.66 -1.48
N GLU A 95 2.04 6.37 -0.40
CA GLU A 95 0.72 6.55 0.19
C GLU A 95 -0.29 7.12 -0.82
N LEU A 96 0.12 8.16 -1.56
CA LEU A 96 -0.71 8.76 -2.60
C LEU A 96 -0.92 7.80 -3.78
N ALA A 97 0.12 7.06 -4.18
CA ALA A 97 0.04 6.08 -5.25
C ALA A 97 -0.90 4.92 -4.89
N VAL A 98 -0.84 4.39 -3.67
CA VAL A 98 -1.74 3.34 -3.16
C VAL A 98 -3.17 3.86 -3.11
N GLY A 99 -3.38 5.08 -2.60
CA GLY A 99 -4.70 5.71 -2.57
C GLY A 99 -5.34 5.83 -3.96
N ILE A 100 -4.57 6.27 -4.96
CA ILE A 100 -5.05 6.39 -6.34
C ILE A 100 -5.26 5.01 -6.96
N LEU A 101 -4.24 4.14 -6.97
CA LEU A 101 -4.32 2.82 -7.62
C LEU A 101 -5.42 1.96 -7.01
N GLY A 102 -5.53 1.98 -5.68
CA GLY A 102 -6.55 1.25 -4.94
C GLY A 102 -7.94 1.85 -5.12
N GLY A 103 -8.10 3.18 -5.04
CA GLY A 103 -9.39 3.85 -5.23
C GLY A 103 -10.01 3.62 -6.61
N PHE A 104 -9.18 3.58 -7.67
CA PHE A 104 -9.62 3.29 -9.03
C PHE A 104 -9.68 1.79 -9.37
N SER A 105 -9.21 0.91 -8.49
CA SER A 105 -9.06 -0.53 -8.76
C SER A 105 -10.39 -1.22 -9.09
N ALA A 106 -11.41 -1.02 -8.27
CA ALA A 106 -12.71 -1.67 -8.40
C ALA A 106 -13.42 -1.33 -9.73
N PRO A 107 -13.64 -0.05 -10.10
CA PRO A 107 -14.26 0.27 -11.38
C PRO A 107 -13.40 -0.16 -12.57
N ALA A 108 -12.06 -0.06 -12.49
CA ALA A 108 -11.17 -0.49 -13.56
C ALA A 108 -11.25 -2.01 -13.80
N LEU A 109 -11.20 -2.81 -12.74
CA LEU A 109 -11.32 -4.27 -12.83
C LEU A 109 -12.69 -4.69 -13.37
N PHE A 110 -13.76 -4.01 -12.96
CA PHE A 110 -15.10 -4.27 -13.48
C PHE A 110 -15.20 -3.98 -14.99
N LEU A 111 -14.58 -2.88 -15.43
CA LEU A 111 -14.58 -2.48 -16.85
C LEU A 111 -13.73 -3.43 -17.70
N ILE A 112 -12.58 -3.87 -17.18
CA ILE A 112 -11.72 -4.89 -17.81
C ILE A 112 -12.46 -6.23 -17.91
N PHE A 113 -13.21 -6.63 -16.89
CA PHE A 113 -14.05 -7.83 -16.95
C PHE A 113 -15.09 -7.72 -18.06
N ALA A 114 -15.77 -6.57 -18.15
CA ALA A 114 -16.84 -6.34 -19.11
C ALA A 114 -16.36 -6.28 -20.58
N TRP A 115 -15.15 -5.76 -20.84
CA TRP A 115 -14.70 -5.47 -22.21
C TRP A 115 -13.50 -6.28 -22.71
N ALA A 116 -12.55 -6.64 -21.84
CA ALA A 116 -11.23 -7.14 -22.26
C ALA A 116 -11.01 -8.64 -22.00
N GLY A 117 -11.86 -9.31 -21.20
CA GLY A 117 -11.76 -10.74 -20.88
C GLY A 117 -10.51 -11.16 -20.06
N ALA A 118 -9.56 -10.25 -19.84
CA ALA A 118 -8.29 -10.50 -19.16
C ALA A 118 -8.33 -10.15 -17.64
N PHE A 119 -9.49 -10.35 -17.00
CA PHE A 119 -9.69 -9.95 -15.60
C PHE A 119 -8.69 -10.58 -14.63
N ARG A 120 -8.41 -11.89 -14.75
CA ARG A 120 -7.46 -12.60 -13.87
C ARG A 120 -6.08 -11.94 -13.89
N LEU A 121 -5.58 -11.62 -15.07
CA LEU A 121 -4.26 -10.99 -15.23
C LEU A 121 -4.25 -9.59 -14.61
N ALA A 122 -5.27 -8.78 -14.89
CA ALA A 122 -5.38 -7.43 -14.33
C ALA A 122 -5.52 -7.45 -12.80
N LEU A 123 -6.31 -8.38 -12.26
CA LEU A 123 -6.49 -8.60 -10.83
C LEU A 123 -5.15 -8.92 -10.15
N TYR A 124 -4.44 -9.95 -10.59
CA TYR A 124 -3.17 -10.34 -9.96
C TYR A 124 -2.08 -9.30 -10.16
N ALA A 125 -2.07 -8.59 -11.29
CA ALA A 125 -1.15 -7.46 -11.52
C ALA A 125 -1.41 -6.31 -10.54
N LEU A 126 -2.69 -5.97 -10.30
CA LEU A 126 -3.08 -4.94 -9.36
C LEU A 126 -2.71 -5.33 -7.92
N VAL A 127 -3.02 -6.57 -7.51
CA VAL A 127 -2.65 -7.10 -6.19
C VAL A 127 -1.13 -7.09 -5.99
N LEU A 128 -0.36 -7.50 -7.00
CA LEU A 128 1.11 -7.43 -6.98
C LEU A 128 1.61 -6.00 -6.84
N LEU A 129 1.07 -5.07 -7.62
CA LEU A 129 1.50 -3.68 -7.61
C LEU A 129 1.24 -3.02 -6.26
N VAL A 130 0.01 -3.16 -5.74
CA VAL A 130 -0.38 -2.62 -4.43
C VAL A 130 0.44 -3.29 -3.33
N GLY A 131 0.61 -4.61 -3.37
CA GLY A 131 1.41 -5.34 -2.38
C GLY A 131 2.88 -4.93 -2.37
N ILE A 132 3.51 -4.70 -3.53
CA ILE A 132 4.89 -4.19 -3.57
C ILE A 132 4.97 -2.78 -3.00
N LEU A 133 4.03 -1.90 -3.33
CA LEU A 133 4.00 -0.52 -2.83
C LEU A 133 3.85 -0.47 -1.32
N VAL A 134 2.90 -1.22 -0.76
CA VAL A 134 2.72 -1.34 0.71
C VAL A 134 3.94 -2.02 1.35
N GLY A 135 4.50 -3.05 0.71
CA GLY A 135 5.70 -3.72 1.19
C GLY A 135 6.91 -2.79 1.32
N LEU A 136 7.04 -1.78 0.45
CA LEU A 136 8.11 -0.78 0.55
C LEU A 136 8.05 0.02 1.86
N GLU A 137 6.89 0.10 2.50
CA GLU A 137 6.70 0.77 3.78
C GLU A 137 7.31 -0.04 4.93
N ILE A 138 7.32 -1.37 4.80
CA ILE A 138 7.81 -2.32 5.80
C ILE A 138 9.32 -2.56 5.59
N PRO A 139 10.18 -2.14 6.55
CA PRO A 139 11.63 -2.34 6.47
C PRO A 139 12.05 -3.80 6.53
#